data_AF-C1DZV5-F1
#
_entry.id   AF-C1DZV5-F1
#
_cell.length_a   1.000
_cell.length_b   1.000
_cell.length_c   1.000
_cell.angle_alpha   90.00
_cell.angle_beta   90.00
_cell.angle_gamma   90.00
#
_symmetry.space_group_name_H-M   'P 1'
#
loop_
_entity.id
_entity.type
_entity.pdbx_description
1 polymer ?
#
loop_
_entity_poly.entity_id
_entity_poly.type
_entity_poly.pdbx_seq_one_letter_code
_entity_poly.pdbx_strand_id
1 'polypeptide(L)'
;METDEEFQLAQRRLKEEGQAALTREERARRRRALDGLDVPHFDEFVVRNGADALVRKPTTILQVNIGLYCNQACSHCHVESSPLRDREVMSKRTADRLVELIDAADGSVATLDITGGAPELMEQFRPLVLAARARGVEVIDRCNLTVLYEPGQEDLPRFLADNRVKVVASLPCYSESNTDAQRGRGVFQRSIQALRDLNAVGYGVEGTGLELDLMYNPGGAFLPPAQEKLEVAYRSELGDAYGVSFTRLITLTNMPIKRFADQLHREGKTEEYMKLLVENFNPAAANGVMCRDLVSVSWDGRLFDCDFNQQLDMPMPREKGDKGSGPLTVFDVDALAMLTGRRLAVDNHCFGCTAGAGSSCSGATA
;
A
#
# COMPACT_ATOMS: atom_id res chain seq x y z
N MET A 1 14.94 5.82 21.28
CA MET A 1 13.75 4.99 21.01
C MET A 1 12.96 4.68 22.28
N GLU A 2 13.54 4.08 23.34
CA GLU A 2 12.78 3.79 24.58
C GLU A 2 12.31 5.03 25.36
N THR A 3 12.95 6.17 25.17
CA THR A 3 12.60 7.44 25.84
C THR A 3 11.56 8.27 25.08
N ASP A 4 11.12 7.81 23.91
CA ASP A 4 10.12 8.52 23.12
C ASP A 4 8.72 8.26 23.71
N GLU A 5 8.07 9.31 24.20
CA GLU A 5 6.76 9.21 24.86
C GLU A 5 5.68 8.63 23.94
N GLU A 6 5.79 8.85 22.62
CA GLU A 6 4.87 8.33 21.63
C GLU A 6 5.16 6.88 21.30
N PHE A 7 6.43 6.47 21.21
CA PHE A 7 6.78 5.05 21.16
C PHE A 7 6.17 4.31 22.35
N GLN A 8 6.27 4.89 23.56
CA GLN A 8 5.65 4.33 24.76
C GLN A 8 4.11 4.38 24.73
N LEU A 9 3.50 5.39 24.11
CA LEU A 9 2.05 5.49 23.96
C LEU A 9 1.54 4.49 22.92
N ALA A 10 2.20 4.35 21.77
CA ALA A 10 1.91 3.38 20.74
C ALA A 10 2.10 1.95 21.26
N GLN A 11 3.18 1.68 22.01
CA GLN A 11 3.37 0.40 22.69
C GLN A 11 2.29 0.11 23.74
N ARG A 12 1.87 1.11 24.53
CA ARG A 12 0.77 0.95 25.49
C ARG A 12 -0.55 0.67 24.79
N ARG A 13 -0.90 1.44 23.75
CA ARG A 13 -2.11 1.23 22.95
C ARG A 13 -2.11 -0.15 22.29
N LEU A 14 -0.98 -0.61 21.76
CA LEU A 14 -0.83 -1.95 21.18
C LEU A 14 -0.89 -3.08 22.24
N LYS A 15 -0.43 -2.83 23.46
CA LYS A 15 -0.55 -3.76 24.60
C LYS A 15 -1.99 -3.82 25.14
N GLU A 16 -2.70 -2.70 25.14
CA GLU A 16 -4.10 -2.57 25.60
C GLU A 16 -5.11 -3.09 24.55
N GLU A 17 -4.92 -2.74 23.27
CA GLU A 17 -5.73 -3.20 22.14
C GLU A 17 -5.34 -4.63 21.71
N GLY A 18 -4.17 -5.11 22.15
CA GLY A 18 -3.67 -6.46 21.96
C GLY A 18 -3.43 -6.83 20.49
N GLN A 19 -2.19 -6.75 20.02
CA GLN A 19 -1.74 -7.63 18.93
C GLN A 19 -1.54 -9.05 19.47
N ALA A 20 -2.61 -9.68 19.98
CA ALA A 20 -2.57 -11.12 20.16
C ALA A 20 -2.36 -11.72 18.76
N ALA A 21 -1.29 -12.50 18.59
CA ALA A 21 -1.11 -13.27 17.37
C ALA A 21 -2.38 -14.11 17.17
N LEU A 22 -3.23 -13.69 16.23
CA LEU A 22 -4.46 -14.40 15.90
C LEU A 22 -4.10 -15.86 15.67
N THR A 23 -4.81 -16.76 16.35
CA THR A 23 -4.62 -18.19 16.13
C THR A 23 -4.81 -18.48 14.65
N ARG A 24 -4.17 -19.53 14.14
CA ARG A 24 -4.32 -19.92 12.72
C ARG A 24 -5.80 -20.10 12.35
N GLU A 25 -6.60 -20.52 13.32
CA GLU A 25 -8.05 -20.68 13.22
C GLU A 25 -8.79 -19.33 13.18
N GLU A 26 -8.42 -18.35 14.00
CA GLU A 26 -8.97 -16.99 13.97
C GLU A 26 -8.63 -16.27 12.65
N ARG A 27 -7.40 -16.44 12.14
CA ARG A 27 -6.99 -15.90 10.83
C ARG A 27 -7.79 -16.54 9.70
N ALA A 28 -7.94 -17.86 9.75
CA ALA A 28 -8.79 -18.57 8.80
C ALA A 28 -10.24 -18.14 8.95
N ARG A 29 -10.75 -17.90 10.16
CA ARG A 29 -12.14 -17.45 10.41
C ARG A 29 -12.37 -16.00 9.99
N ARG A 30 -11.36 -15.13 10.06
CA ARG A 30 -11.42 -13.73 9.57
C ARG A 30 -11.24 -13.64 8.05
N ARG A 31 -10.37 -14.47 7.45
CA ARG A 31 -10.37 -14.67 5.99
C ARG A 31 -11.75 -15.18 5.52
N ARG A 32 -12.33 -16.06 6.34
CA ARG A 32 -13.71 -16.56 6.22
C ARG A 32 -14.79 -15.65 6.84
N ALA A 33 -14.49 -14.41 7.26
CA ALA A 33 -15.55 -13.50 7.72
C ALA A 33 -16.40 -13.02 6.53
N LEU A 34 -15.87 -13.19 5.32
CA LEU A 34 -16.59 -13.07 4.06
C LEU A 34 -17.30 -14.39 3.70
N ASP A 35 -16.81 -15.54 4.16
CA ASP A 35 -17.43 -16.85 3.96
C ASP A 35 -18.67 -16.99 4.86
N GLY A 36 -19.84 -17.05 4.24
CA GLY A 36 -21.14 -17.09 4.93
C GLY A 36 -21.93 -15.78 4.84
N LEU A 37 -21.35 -14.73 4.25
CA LEU A 37 -22.14 -13.65 3.68
C LEU A 37 -22.73 -14.15 2.34
N ASP A 38 -23.98 -13.79 2.06
CA ASP A 38 -24.64 -14.07 0.77
C ASP A 38 -24.09 -13.13 -0.33
N VAL A 39 -22.77 -13.18 -0.52
CA VAL A 39 -22.00 -12.35 -1.44
C VAL A 39 -21.46 -13.27 -2.54
N PRO A 40 -21.62 -12.89 -3.83
CA PRO A 40 -21.16 -13.72 -4.93
C PRO A 40 -19.63 -13.87 -4.93
N HIS A 41 -19.14 -15.02 -5.40
CA HIS A 41 -17.71 -15.20 -5.65
C HIS A 41 -17.21 -14.20 -6.70
N PHE A 42 -16.19 -13.43 -6.34
CA PHE A 42 -15.68 -12.34 -7.15
C PHE A 42 -15.25 -12.76 -8.57
N ASP A 43 -14.57 -13.89 -8.72
CA ASP A 43 -14.06 -14.37 -10.01
C ASP A 43 -15.18 -14.62 -11.05
N GLU A 44 -16.25 -15.31 -10.63
CA GLU A 44 -17.43 -15.54 -11.46
C GLU A 44 -18.19 -14.23 -11.69
N PHE A 45 -18.28 -13.38 -10.68
CA PHE A 45 -19.03 -12.12 -10.73
C PHE A 45 -18.44 -11.14 -11.75
N VAL A 46 -17.11 -10.97 -11.77
CA VAL A 46 -16.40 -10.04 -12.66
C VAL A 46 -16.73 -10.29 -14.12
N VAL A 47 -16.60 -11.55 -14.57
CA VAL A 47 -16.85 -11.92 -15.97
C VAL A 47 -18.34 -11.85 -16.30
N ARG A 48 -19.22 -12.30 -15.40
CA ARG A 48 -20.68 -12.23 -15.61
C ARG A 48 -21.20 -10.79 -15.73
N ASN A 49 -20.51 -9.83 -15.12
CA ASN A 49 -20.91 -8.42 -15.08
C ASN A 49 -20.08 -7.53 -16.03
N GLY A 50 -19.51 -8.09 -17.09
CA GLY A 50 -19.01 -7.32 -18.24
C GLY A 50 -17.57 -6.83 -18.15
N ALA A 51 -16.78 -7.33 -17.20
CA ALA A 51 -15.34 -7.10 -17.15
C ALA A 51 -14.55 -8.26 -17.75
N ASP A 52 -13.32 -7.99 -18.18
CA ASP A 52 -12.40 -8.97 -18.74
C ASP A 52 -11.89 -9.91 -17.66
N ALA A 53 -11.59 -11.16 -18.06
CA ALA A 53 -10.90 -12.11 -17.20
C ALA A 53 -9.62 -11.50 -16.60
N LEU A 54 -9.41 -11.73 -15.30
CA LEU A 54 -8.27 -11.21 -14.56
C LEU A 54 -7.03 -12.06 -14.83
N VAL A 55 -6.36 -11.71 -15.92
CA VAL A 55 -5.14 -12.35 -16.40
C VAL A 55 -3.99 -11.35 -16.34
N ARG A 56 -2.83 -11.85 -15.90
CA ARG A 56 -1.59 -11.10 -15.76
C ARG A 56 -1.08 -10.62 -17.12
N LYS A 57 -0.92 -9.30 -17.24
CA LYS A 57 -0.20 -8.61 -18.31
C LYS A 57 1.31 -8.62 -18.01
N PRO A 58 2.17 -8.24 -18.98
CA PRO A 58 3.60 -8.06 -18.71
C PRO A 58 3.82 -7.14 -17.51
N THR A 59 4.77 -7.49 -16.64
CA THR A 59 5.03 -6.74 -15.42
C THR A 59 5.65 -5.39 -15.74
N THR A 60 4.93 -4.32 -15.37
CA THR A 60 5.39 -2.92 -15.51
C THR A 60 5.79 -2.32 -14.17
N ILE A 61 5.19 -2.80 -13.09
CA ILE A 61 5.41 -2.32 -11.72
C ILE A 61 5.86 -3.49 -10.85
N LEU A 62 7.03 -3.35 -10.24
CA LEU A 62 7.50 -4.23 -9.18
C LEU A 62 7.27 -3.53 -7.85
N GLN A 63 6.27 -3.97 -7.08
CA GLN A 63 5.98 -3.44 -5.76
C GLN A 63 6.65 -4.30 -4.69
N VAL A 64 7.39 -3.68 -3.77
CA VAL A 64 8.23 -4.39 -2.80
C VAL A 64 7.93 -3.90 -1.40
N ASN A 65 7.39 -4.78 -0.57
CA ASN A 65 7.21 -4.53 0.85
C ASN A 65 8.48 -4.98 1.57
N ILE A 66 9.33 -4.03 1.96
CA ILE A 66 10.69 -4.33 2.45
C ILE A 66 10.76 -4.58 3.96
N GLY A 67 9.63 -4.44 4.66
CA GLY A 67 9.50 -4.80 6.06
C GLY A 67 8.23 -4.23 6.68
N LEU A 68 7.90 -4.67 7.90
CA LEU A 68 6.65 -4.29 8.58
C LEU A 68 6.87 -3.36 9.79
N TYR A 69 8.12 -3.04 10.11
CA TYR A 69 8.45 -2.05 11.13
C TYR A 69 7.98 -0.66 10.68
N CYS A 70 7.33 0.06 11.58
CA CYS A 70 6.87 1.43 11.37
C CYS A 70 6.98 2.20 12.69
N ASN A 71 7.34 3.47 12.65
CA ASN A 71 7.29 4.34 13.83
C ASN A 71 5.86 4.67 14.27
N GLN A 72 4.84 4.42 13.43
CA GLN A 72 3.43 4.61 13.74
C GLN A 72 2.68 3.26 13.90
N ALA A 73 1.53 3.29 14.56
CA ALA A 73 0.59 2.16 14.66
C ALA A 73 -0.84 2.60 14.31
N CYS A 74 -1.08 3.01 13.06
CA CYS A 74 -2.36 3.60 12.63
C CYS A 74 -3.54 2.61 12.75
N SER A 75 -4.69 3.03 13.26
CA SER A 75 -5.85 2.15 13.47
C SER A 75 -6.41 1.53 12.18
N HIS A 76 -6.16 2.16 11.02
CA HIS A 76 -6.64 1.71 9.71
C HIS A 76 -5.56 1.01 8.85
N CYS A 77 -4.35 0.77 9.38
CA CYS A 77 -3.24 0.23 8.59
C CYS A 77 -3.55 -1.20 8.10
N HIS A 78 -3.69 -1.36 6.78
CA HIS A 78 -3.96 -2.65 6.15
C HIS A 78 -2.74 -3.59 6.13
N VAL A 79 -1.53 -3.04 6.33
CA VAL A 79 -0.27 -3.80 6.47
C VAL A 79 -0.06 -4.32 7.91
N GLU A 80 -0.83 -3.81 8.88
CA GLU A 80 -0.66 -4.07 10.31
C GLU A 80 0.74 -3.75 10.85
N SER A 81 1.41 -2.80 10.22
CA SER A 81 2.72 -2.29 10.63
C SER A 81 2.63 -1.63 12.00
N SER A 82 3.73 -1.73 12.75
CA SER A 82 3.88 -1.12 14.07
C SER A 82 5.34 -1.11 14.51
N PRO A 83 5.68 -0.37 15.59
CA PRO A 83 7.03 -0.42 16.16
C PRO A 83 7.40 -1.79 16.76
N LEU A 84 6.45 -2.74 16.86
CA LEU A 84 6.66 -4.08 17.38
C LEU A 84 6.94 -5.12 16.28
N ARG A 85 6.92 -4.72 15.01
CA ARG A 85 7.13 -5.61 13.84
C ARG A 85 8.57 -5.51 13.32
N ASP A 86 9.54 -5.74 14.20
CA ASP A 86 10.96 -5.54 13.94
C ASP A 86 11.67 -6.76 13.33
N ARG A 87 10.93 -7.86 13.07
CA ARG A 87 11.49 -9.13 12.56
C ARG A 87 11.27 -9.34 11.07
N GLU A 88 10.19 -8.77 10.54
CA GLU A 88 9.88 -8.81 9.12
C GLU A 88 10.72 -7.78 8.39
N VAL A 89 11.93 -8.18 8.00
CA VAL A 89 12.95 -7.31 7.39
C VAL A 89 13.51 -7.98 6.16
N MET A 90 13.53 -7.26 5.03
CA MET A 90 14.07 -7.76 3.79
C MET A 90 15.59 -7.95 3.88
N SER A 91 16.05 -9.15 3.51
CA SER A 91 17.48 -9.45 3.46
C SER A 91 18.14 -8.81 2.25
N LYS A 92 19.44 -8.49 2.35
CA LYS A 92 20.25 -8.07 1.19
C LYS A 92 20.18 -9.06 0.03
N ARG A 93 20.18 -10.37 0.32
CA ARG A 93 20.05 -11.42 -0.70
C ARG A 93 18.76 -11.29 -1.51
N THR A 94 17.65 -11.00 -0.83
CA THR A 94 16.36 -10.77 -1.49
C THR A 94 16.40 -9.49 -2.31
N ALA A 95 16.94 -8.40 -1.77
CA ALA A 95 17.09 -7.12 -2.47
C ALA A 95 17.96 -7.25 -3.73
N ASP A 96 19.10 -7.92 -3.64
CA ASP A 96 19.98 -8.22 -4.78
C ASP A 96 19.23 -9.02 -5.85
N ARG A 97 18.43 -10.01 -5.46
CA ARG A 97 17.62 -10.79 -6.40
C ARG A 97 16.55 -9.95 -7.11
N LEU A 98 15.97 -8.96 -6.44
CA LEU A 98 15.02 -8.03 -7.07
C LEU A 98 15.71 -7.20 -8.14
N VAL A 99 16.93 -6.74 -7.87
CA VAL A 99 17.75 -6.00 -8.83
C VAL A 99 18.07 -6.87 -10.06
N GLU A 100 18.43 -8.14 -9.87
CA GLU A 100 18.63 -9.09 -10.97
C GLU A 100 17.35 -9.30 -11.81
N LEU A 101 16.18 -9.34 -11.17
CA LEU A 101 14.90 -9.48 -11.87
C LEU A 101 14.53 -8.22 -12.66
N ILE A 102 14.89 -7.03 -12.17
CA ILE A 102 14.76 -5.77 -12.92
C ILE A 102 15.67 -5.80 -14.16
N ASP A 103 16.92 -6.25 -14.01
CA ASP A 103 17.85 -6.40 -15.14
C ASP A 103 17.31 -7.39 -16.19
N ALA A 104 16.78 -8.54 -15.74
CA ALA A 104 16.20 -9.55 -16.60
C ALA A 104 14.86 -9.13 -17.26
N ALA A 105 14.24 -8.04 -16.79
CA ALA A 105 12.99 -7.53 -17.34
C ALA A 105 13.19 -6.75 -18.65
N ASP A 106 14.44 -6.45 -19.05
CA ASP A 106 14.78 -5.77 -20.32
C ASP A 106 13.92 -4.52 -20.59
N GLY A 107 13.79 -3.67 -19.56
CA GLY A 107 13.03 -2.42 -19.64
C GLY A 107 11.51 -2.54 -19.51
N SER A 108 10.95 -3.74 -19.36
CA SER A 108 9.51 -3.90 -19.11
C SER A 108 9.06 -3.38 -17.74
N VAL A 109 9.90 -3.52 -16.71
CA VAL A 109 9.66 -2.91 -15.38
C VAL A 109 10.03 -1.43 -15.45
N ALA A 110 9.01 -0.58 -15.51
CA ALA A 110 9.15 0.88 -15.54
C ALA A 110 9.23 1.48 -14.13
N THR A 111 8.62 0.82 -13.13
CA THR A 111 8.49 1.37 -11.77
C THR A 111 8.83 0.34 -10.71
N LEU A 112 9.64 0.74 -9.72
CA LEU A 112 9.83 0.08 -8.43
C LEU A 112 9.03 0.84 -7.37
N ASP A 113 7.95 0.22 -6.86
CA ASP A 113 7.09 0.80 -5.83
C ASP A 113 7.46 0.24 -4.44
N ILE A 114 8.18 1.01 -3.64
CA ILE A 114 8.71 0.57 -2.35
C ILE A 114 7.72 0.93 -1.24
N THR A 115 7.28 -0.09 -0.51
CA THR A 115 6.31 0.00 0.58
C THR A 115 6.78 -0.79 1.81
N GLY A 116 5.94 -0.85 2.85
CA GLY A 116 6.23 -1.55 4.09
C GLY A 116 5.45 -1.01 5.27
N GLY A 117 6.08 -0.95 6.43
CA GLY A 117 5.64 -0.08 7.52
C GLY A 117 6.08 1.36 7.30
N ALA A 118 7.36 1.63 7.56
CA ALA A 118 8.07 2.82 7.12
C ALA A 118 9.31 2.32 6.34
N PRO A 119 9.23 2.17 5.00
CA PRO A 119 10.29 1.56 4.23
C PRO A 119 11.64 2.26 4.42
N GLU A 120 11.64 3.57 4.64
CA GLU A 120 12.82 4.43 4.79
C GLU A 120 13.68 4.06 6.01
N LEU A 121 13.09 3.37 7.00
CA LEU A 121 13.78 2.85 8.18
C LEU A 121 14.47 1.49 7.92
N MET A 122 14.22 0.86 6.79
CA MET A 122 14.79 -0.45 6.44
C MET A 122 16.12 -0.30 5.74
N GLU A 123 17.09 -1.15 6.10
CA GLU A 123 18.47 -1.11 5.58
C GLU A 123 18.53 -1.17 4.03
N GLN A 124 17.60 -1.89 3.41
CA GLN A 124 17.58 -2.09 1.96
C GLN A 124 16.87 -0.97 1.18
N PHE A 125 16.29 0.03 1.83
CA PHE A 125 15.60 1.13 1.15
C PHE A 125 16.51 1.91 0.21
N ARG A 126 17.55 2.54 0.76
CA ARG A 126 18.48 3.37 -0.02
C ARG A 126 19.23 2.57 -1.09
N PRO A 127 19.74 1.34 -0.81
CA PRO A 127 20.31 0.49 -1.84
C PRO A 127 19.37 0.19 -3.01
N LEU A 128 18.10 -0.13 -2.74
CA LEU A 128 17.10 -0.41 -3.78
C LEU A 128 16.79 0.84 -4.61
N VAL A 129 16.61 2.00 -3.97
CA VAL A 129 16.42 3.29 -4.64
C VAL A 129 17.57 3.54 -5.62
N LEU A 130 18.82 3.51 -5.13
CA LEU A 130 20.00 3.77 -5.94
C LEU A 130 20.13 2.77 -7.11
N ALA A 131 19.91 1.49 -6.85
CA ALA A 131 20.02 0.44 -7.86
C ALA A 131 18.96 0.61 -8.97
N ALA A 132 17.71 0.92 -8.62
CA ALA A 132 16.64 1.15 -9.58
C ALA A 132 16.87 2.44 -10.39
N ARG A 133 17.23 3.55 -9.74
CA ARG A 133 17.51 4.82 -10.43
C ARG A 133 18.69 4.72 -11.39
N ALA A 134 19.73 3.98 -11.05
CA ALA A 134 20.86 3.72 -11.94
C ALA A 134 20.46 2.97 -13.23
N ARG A 135 19.31 2.29 -13.23
CA ARG A 135 18.73 1.57 -14.38
C ARG A 135 17.67 2.37 -15.13
N GLY A 136 17.45 3.63 -14.73
CA GLY A 136 16.39 4.47 -15.30
C GLY A 136 14.98 4.08 -14.87
N VAL A 137 14.83 3.21 -13.86
CA VAL A 137 13.53 2.80 -13.33
C VAL A 137 12.98 3.91 -12.43
N GLU A 138 11.70 4.25 -12.57
CA GLU A 138 11.02 5.15 -11.64
C GLU A 138 10.93 4.50 -10.26
N VAL A 139 11.15 5.27 -9.20
CA VAL A 139 11.00 4.76 -7.84
C VAL A 139 9.88 5.53 -7.15
N ILE A 140 8.94 4.79 -6.55
CA ILE A 140 7.91 5.33 -5.67
C ILE A 140 8.25 4.97 -4.23
N ASP A 141 8.18 5.95 -3.34
CA ASP A 141 8.28 5.79 -1.90
C ASP A 141 6.91 5.99 -1.24
N ARG A 142 6.39 4.95 -0.59
CA ARG A 142 5.14 4.98 0.17
C ARG A 142 5.40 5.48 1.58
N CYS A 143 5.44 6.81 1.71
CA CYS A 143 5.88 7.49 2.92
C CYS A 143 4.73 7.74 3.92
N ASN A 144 5.03 7.60 5.21
CA ASN A 144 4.09 7.90 6.30
C ASN A 144 4.21 9.34 6.85
N LEU A 145 5.08 10.15 6.25
CA LEU A 145 5.48 11.51 6.60
C LEU A 145 6.26 11.66 7.91
N THR A 146 5.80 11.12 9.03
CA THR A 146 6.48 11.36 10.32
C THR A 146 7.84 10.65 10.42
N VAL A 147 8.10 9.66 9.56
CA VAL A 147 9.39 8.99 9.42
C VAL A 147 10.56 9.95 9.16
N LEU A 148 10.31 11.12 8.55
CA LEU A 148 11.33 12.15 8.31
C LEU A 148 11.99 12.67 9.60
N TYR A 149 11.36 12.47 10.75
CA TYR A 149 11.86 12.92 12.05
C TYR A 149 12.44 11.79 12.91
N GLU A 150 12.48 10.57 12.38
CA GLU A 150 13.13 9.47 13.06
C GLU A 150 14.66 9.64 13.01
N PRO A 151 15.39 9.16 14.04
CA PRO A 151 16.85 9.24 14.05
C PRO A 151 17.47 8.62 12.79
N GLY A 152 18.38 9.34 12.15
CA GLY A 152 19.05 8.89 10.91
C GLY A 152 18.28 9.18 9.62
N GLN A 153 17.15 9.90 9.69
CA GLN A 153 16.37 10.35 8.53
C GLN A 153 16.49 11.86 8.27
N GLU A 154 17.44 12.54 8.90
CA GLU A 154 17.63 13.99 8.80
C GLU A 154 17.94 14.44 7.35
N ASP A 155 18.59 13.59 6.56
CA ASP A 155 18.91 13.82 5.15
C ASP A 155 17.86 13.25 4.18
N LEU A 156 16.83 12.56 4.67
CA LEU A 156 15.88 11.79 3.85
C LEU A 156 15.21 12.66 2.76
N PRO A 157 14.67 13.87 3.04
CA PRO A 157 14.07 14.70 2.00
C PRO A 157 15.03 15.02 0.85
N ARG A 158 16.30 15.32 1.18
CA ARG A 158 17.34 15.61 0.20
C ARG A 158 17.71 14.34 -0.58
N PHE A 159 17.87 13.21 0.11
CA PHE A 159 18.17 11.92 -0.53
C PHE A 159 17.09 11.53 -1.56
N LEU A 160 15.81 11.68 -1.21
CA LEU A 160 14.70 11.39 -2.11
C LEU A 160 14.74 12.32 -3.34
N ALA A 161 14.94 13.63 -3.12
CA ALA A 161 15.01 14.64 -4.17
C ALA A 161 16.20 14.42 -5.13
N ASP A 162 17.39 14.16 -4.60
CA ASP A 162 18.61 13.93 -5.37
C ASP A 162 18.48 12.68 -6.28
N ASN A 163 17.71 11.69 -5.83
CA ASN A 163 17.41 10.49 -6.59
C ASN A 163 16.12 10.59 -7.42
N ARG A 164 15.40 11.71 -7.35
CA ARG A 164 14.11 11.95 -8.01
C ARG A 164 13.09 10.85 -7.72
N VAL A 165 13.04 10.41 -6.46
CA VAL A 165 12.05 9.44 -6.00
C VAL A 165 10.69 10.13 -5.95
N LYS A 166 9.65 9.49 -6.50
CA LYS A 166 8.27 9.96 -6.35
C LYS A 166 7.78 9.64 -4.95
N VAL A 167 7.27 10.63 -4.22
CA VAL A 167 6.74 10.43 -2.87
C VAL A 167 5.22 10.29 -2.94
N VAL A 168 4.68 9.19 -2.42
CA VAL A 168 3.23 9.03 -2.20
C VAL A 168 3.00 8.97 -0.70
N ALA A 169 2.57 10.11 -0.14
CA ALA A 169 2.44 10.32 1.29
C ALA A 169 1.03 9.99 1.79
N SER A 170 0.95 9.24 2.90
CA SER A 170 -0.34 8.91 3.52
C SER A 170 -0.87 10.04 4.39
N LEU A 171 -1.87 10.78 3.91
CA LEU A 171 -2.57 11.83 4.66
C LEU A 171 -4.09 11.65 4.54
N PRO A 172 -4.73 10.93 5.48
CA PRO A 172 -6.12 10.49 5.33
C PRO A 172 -7.14 11.64 5.45
N CYS A 173 -6.73 12.81 5.94
CA CYS A 173 -7.57 14.01 5.98
C CYS A 173 -6.70 15.27 6.09
N TYR A 174 -7.19 16.39 5.55
CA TYR A 174 -6.63 17.73 5.82
C TYR A 174 -7.02 18.28 7.21
N SER A 175 -7.87 17.57 7.97
CA SER A 175 -8.21 17.93 9.35
C SER A 175 -7.35 17.18 10.37
N GLU A 176 -6.85 17.93 11.36
CA GLU A 176 -6.14 17.40 12.52
C GLU A 176 -6.94 16.35 13.28
N SER A 177 -8.18 16.65 13.67
CA SER A 177 -9.02 15.72 14.43
C SER A 177 -9.17 14.37 13.73
N ASN A 178 -9.37 14.37 12.41
CA ASN A 178 -9.57 13.15 11.65
C ASN A 178 -8.25 12.37 11.50
N THR A 179 -7.17 13.06 11.13
CA THR A 179 -5.85 12.43 10.96
C THR A 179 -5.35 11.85 12.27
N ASP A 180 -5.48 12.57 13.38
CA ASP A 180 -5.03 12.11 14.69
C ASP A 180 -5.86 10.93 15.21
N ALA A 181 -7.18 10.92 14.95
CA ALA A 181 -8.04 9.78 15.29
C ALA A 181 -7.62 8.49 14.57
N GLN A 182 -7.14 8.61 13.32
CA GLN A 182 -6.73 7.47 12.50
C GLN A 182 -5.27 7.04 12.71
N ARG A 183 -4.37 7.99 12.99
CA ARG A 183 -2.93 7.75 12.95
C ARG A 183 -2.24 7.88 14.30
N GLY A 184 -2.84 8.59 15.26
CA GLY A 184 -2.26 8.89 16.56
C GLY A 184 -2.19 10.40 16.83
N ARG A 185 -2.20 10.76 18.11
CA ARG A 185 -2.17 12.16 18.54
C ARG A 185 -0.89 12.87 18.07
N GLY A 186 -1.03 14.07 17.51
CA GLY A 186 0.07 14.91 17.04
C GLY A 186 0.63 14.49 15.67
N VAL A 187 0.11 13.43 15.06
CA VAL A 187 0.58 12.97 13.74
C VAL A 187 0.28 14.01 12.67
N PHE A 188 -0.88 14.69 12.74
CA PHE A 188 -1.23 15.71 11.76
C PHE A 188 -0.21 16.84 11.69
N GLN A 189 0.13 17.46 12.84
CA GLN A 189 1.05 18.59 12.87
C GLN A 189 2.44 18.22 12.34
N ARG A 190 2.95 17.04 12.69
CA ARG A 190 4.21 16.54 12.11
C ARG A 190 4.09 16.23 10.62
N SER A 191 2.94 15.71 10.18
CA SER A 191 2.69 15.46 8.76
C SER A 191 2.72 16.76 7.96
N ILE A 192 2.09 17.83 8.47
CA ILE A 192 2.15 19.17 7.84
C ILE A 192 3.58 19.70 7.79
N GLN A 193 4.35 19.57 8.87
CA GLN A 193 5.76 19.99 8.85
C GLN A 193 6.56 19.16 7.84
N ALA A 194 6.33 17.85 7.75
CA ALA A 194 7.03 16.97 6.81
C ALA A 194 6.73 17.35 5.36
N LEU A 195 5.47 17.70 5.07
CA LEU A 195 5.07 18.19 3.75
C LEU A 195 5.75 19.52 3.40
N ARG A 196 5.90 20.44 4.36
CA ARG A 196 6.66 21.68 4.17
C ARG A 196 8.14 21.41 3.90
N ASP A 197 8.75 20.48 4.63
CA ASP A 197 10.16 20.12 4.44
C ASP A 197 10.39 19.48 3.07
N LEU A 198 9.45 18.64 2.61
CA LEU A 198 9.43 18.11 1.24
C LEU A 198 9.26 19.24 0.20
N ASN A 199 8.31 20.17 0.39
CA ASN A 199 8.14 21.32 -0.49
C ASN A 199 9.41 22.19 -0.56
N ALA A 200 10.13 22.35 0.55
CA ALA A 200 11.37 23.13 0.61
C ALA A 200 12.50 22.54 -0.24
N VAL A 201 12.52 21.22 -0.45
CA VAL A 201 13.44 20.55 -1.39
C VAL A 201 12.86 20.38 -2.79
N GLY A 202 11.63 20.85 -3.03
CA GLY A 202 11.00 21.01 -4.33
C GLY A 202 9.84 20.05 -4.64
N TYR A 203 9.50 19.12 -3.75
CA TYR A 203 8.40 18.19 -3.95
C TYR A 203 7.05 18.89 -4.05
N GLY A 204 6.22 18.54 -5.04
CA GLY A 204 4.89 19.14 -5.23
C GLY A 204 4.91 20.59 -5.72
N VAL A 205 6.10 21.18 -5.91
CA VAL A 205 6.29 22.54 -6.41
C VAL A 205 6.40 22.52 -7.94
N GLU A 206 5.64 23.40 -8.60
CA GLU A 206 5.64 23.49 -10.06
C GLU A 206 7.04 23.81 -10.62
N GLY A 207 7.42 23.15 -11.72
CA GLY A 207 8.69 23.37 -12.42
C GLY A 207 9.90 22.61 -11.87
N THR A 208 9.80 21.93 -10.72
CA THR A 208 10.91 21.13 -10.15
C THR A 208 10.99 19.72 -10.75
N GLY A 209 9.84 19.18 -11.17
CA GLY A 209 9.69 17.78 -11.59
C GLY A 209 9.81 16.77 -10.45
N LEU A 210 9.68 17.20 -9.18
CA LEU A 210 9.64 16.32 -8.01
C LEU A 210 8.18 16.11 -7.58
N GLU A 211 7.71 14.87 -7.70
CA GLU A 211 6.30 14.53 -7.49
C GLU A 211 6.00 14.14 -6.04
N LEU A 212 4.95 14.76 -5.49
CA LEU A 212 4.41 14.47 -4.16
C LEU A 212 2.90 14.24 -4.27
N ASP A 213 2.49 12.99 -4.18
CA ASP A 213 1.08 12.62 -4.16
C ASP A 213 0.60 12.43 -2.72
N LEU A 214 -0.65 12.79 -2.45
CA LEU A 214 -1.28 12.54 -1.15
C LEU A 214 -2.32 11.42 -1.26
N MET A 215 -2.33 10.50 -0.30
CA MET A 215 -3.28 9.40 -0.25
C MET A 215 -4.38 9.66 0.80
N TYR A 216 -5.61 9.77 0.32
CA TYR A 216 -6.83 9.84 1.13
C TYR A 216 -7.42 8.45 1.36
N ASN A 217 -7.71 8.15 2.63
CA ASN A 217 -8.47 6.96 3.04
C ASN A 217 -9.72 7.41 3.83
N PRO A 218 -10.92 6.90 3.51
CA PRO A 218 -12.14 7.17 4.27
C PRO A 218 -11.99 6.81 5.76
N GLY A 219 -12.63 7.59 6.64
CA GLY A 219 -12.66 7.30 8.08
C GLY A 219 -13.66 6.21 8.49
N GLY A 220 -14.29 5.50 7.54
CA GLY A 220 -15.35 4.55 7.84
C GLY A 220 -15.79 3.67 6.67
N ALA A 221 -16.93 3.01 6.85
CA ALA A 221 -17.53 2.02 5.95
C ALA A 221 -18.32 2.66 4.80
N PHE A 222 -17.69 3.53 4.02
CA PHE A 222 -18.28 4.17 2.84
C PHE A 222 -17.23 4.30 1.72
N LEU A 223 -17.70 4.47 0.48
CA LEU A 223 -16.83 4.71 -0.67
C LEU A 223 -16.25 6.13 -0.61
N PRO A 224 -15.00 6.34 -1.06
CA PRO A 224 -14.41 7.67 -1.09
C PRO A 224 -15.22 8.60 -2.02
N PRO A 225 -15.24 9.92 -1.75
CA PRO A 225 -15.73 10.90 -2.71
C PRO A 225 -14.94 10.87 -4.03
N ALA A 226 -15.49 11.48 -5.07
CA ALA A 226 -14.79 11.64 -6.34
C ALA A 226 -13.44 12.36 -6.14
N GLN A 227 -12.36 11.75 -6.66
CA GLN A 227 -10.98 12.20 -6.47
C GLN A 227 -10.79 13.67 -6.87
N GLU A 228 -11.32 14.09 -8.02
CA GLU A 228 -11.21 15.47 -8.52
C GLU A 228 -11.79 16.51 -7.55
N LYS A 229 -12.98 16.23 -7.00
CA LYS A 229 -13.63 17.16 -6.05
C LYS A 229 -12.87 17.23 -4.73
N LEU A 230 -12.40 16.08 -4.25
CA LEU A 230 -11.66 16.02 -3.00
C LEU A 230 -10.27 16.67 -3.14
N GLU A 231 -9.63 16.54 -4.31
CA GLU A 231 -8.35 17.17 -4.61
C GLU A 231 -8.43 18.70 -4.50
N VAL A 232 -9.49 19.31 -5.05
CA VAL A 232 -9.72 20.77 -4.93
C VAL A 232 -9.81 21.20 -3.46
N ALA A 233 -10.56 20.45 -2.65
CA ALA A 233 -10.66 20.73 -1.22
C ALA A 233 -9.32 20.59 -0.51
N TYR A 234 -8.55 19.53 -0.79
CA TYR A 234 -7.21 19.36 -0.23
C TYR A 234 -6.26 20.50 -0.61
N ARG A 235 -6.30 20.95 -1.87
CA ARG A 235 -5.45 22.07 -2.33
C ARG A 235 -5.77 23.36 -1.60
N SER A 236 -7.05 23.69 -1.44
CA SER A 236 -7.45 24.89 -0.69
C SER A 236 -7.08 24.76 0.78
N GLU A 237 -7.50 23.70 1.46
CA GLU A 237 -7.27 23.57 2.91
C GLU A 237 -5.79 23.49 3.26
N LEU A 238 -5.00 22.71 2.51
CA LEU A 238 -3.55 22.59 2.77
C LEU A 238 -2.75 23.81 2.29
N GLY A 239 -3.14 24.39 1.15
CA GLY A 239 -2.49 25.58 0.60
C GLY A 239 -2.76 26.82 1.45
N ASP A 240 -4.03 27.09 1.75
CA ASP A 240 -4.48 28.31 2.43
C ASP A 240 -4.08 28.31 3.91
N ALA A 241 -4.27 27.19 4.62
CA ALA A 241 -4.00 27.12 6.05
C ALA A 241 -2.53 26.82 6.37
N TYR A 242 -1.84 26.05 5.52
CA TYR A 242 -0.51 25.54 5.82
C TYR A 242 0.57 25.86 4.78
N GLY A 243 0.24 26.46 3.64
CA GLY A 243 1.22 26.75 2.59
C GLY A 243 1.82 25.48 1.97
N VAL A 244 1.09 24.37 2.00
CA VAL A 244 1.53 23.07 1.47
C VAL A 244 1.05 22.91 0.02
N SER A 245 1.93 22.45 -0.84
CA SER A 245 1.66 22.09 -2.23
C SER A 245 1.91 20.60 -2.48
N PHE A 246 1.17 20.01 -3.42
CA PHE A 246 1.30 18.61 -3.79
C PHE A 246 0.90 18.41 -5.26
N THR A 247 1.32 17.31 -5.87
CA THR A 247 1.14 17.00 -7.29
C THR A 247 -0.28 16.53 -7.60
N ARG A 248 -0.79 15.52 -6.90
CA ARG A 248 -2.18 15.03 -7.04
C ARG A 248 -2.67 14.33 -5.77
N LEU A 249 -3.99 14.23 -5.63
CA LEU A 249 -4.64 13.44 -4.59
C LEU A 249 -5.01 12.07 -5.15
N ILE A 250 -4.80 11.04 -4.34
CA ILE A 250 -5.13 9.66 -4.63
C ILE A 250 -6.19 9.24 -3.62
N THR A 251 -7.34 8.76 -4.08
CA THR A 251 -8.37 8.20 -3.19
C THR A 251 -8.29 6.68 -3.15
N LEU A 252 -8.31 6.11 -1.95
CA LEU A 252 -8.32 4.67 -1.74
C LEU A 252 -9.62 4.25 -1.07
N THR A 253 -10.30 3.26 -1.64
CA THR A 253 -11.37 2.55 -0.93
C THR A 253 -10.77 1.72 0.20
N ASN A 254 -11.34 1.82 1.40
CA ASN A 254 -10.89 1.00 2.53
C ASN A 254 -11.10 -0.49 2.23
N MET A 255 -10.00 -1.22 2.07
CA MET A 255 -10.10 -2.65 1.80
C MET A 255 -10.61 -3.39 3.04
N PRO A 256 -11.60 -4.29 2.92
CA PRO A 256 -12.20 -5.03 4.04
C PRO A 256 -11.26 -6.13 4.55
N ILE A 257 -10.05 -5.75 4.96
CA ILE A 257 -8.98 -6.63 5.43
C ILE A 257 -8.39 -6.08 6.74
N LYS A 258 -7.74 -6.97 7.51
CA LYS A 258 -6.94 -6.60 8.70
C LYS A 258 -7.68 -5.67 9.67
N ARG A 259 -7.05 -4.57 10.10
CA ARG A 259 -7.59 -3.68 11.14
C ARG A 259 -8.95 -3.09 10.74
N PHE A 260 -9.19 -2.83 9.46
CA PHE A 260 -10.48 -2.34 9.00
C PHE A 260 -11.56 -3.45 9.01
N ALA A 261 -11.21 -4.68 8.62
CA ALA A 261 -12.12 -5.82 8.80
C ALA A 261 -12.49 -6.05 10.28
N ASP A 262 -11.52 -5.90 11.18
CA ASP A 262 -11.75 -6.03 12.63
C ASP A 262 -12.68 -4.93 13.15
N GLN A 263 -12.53 -3.71 12.63
CA GLN A 263 -13.44 -2.60 12.93
C GLN A 263 -14.85 -2.91 12.42
N LEU A 264 -15.00 -3.31 11.15
CA LEU A 264 -16.29 -3.69 10.57
C LEU A 264 -16.98 -4.80 11.36
N HIS A 265 -16.22 -5.79 11.85
CA HIS A 265 -16.75 -6.89 12.65
C HIS A 265 -17.23 -6.41 14.01
N ARG A 266 -16.40 -5.63 14.74
CA ARG A 266 -16.77 -5.07 16.05
C ARG A 266 -17.99 -4.15 15.98
N GLU A 267 -18.13 -3.41 14.90
CA GLU A 267 -19.25 -2.50 14.67
C GLU A 267 -20.50 -3.18 14.07
N GLY A 268 -20.43 -4.47 13.72
CA GLY A 268 -21.53 -5.18 13.08
C GLY A 268 -21.84 -4.72 11.65
N LYS A 269 -20.89 -4.08 10.96
CA LYS A 269 -21.05 -3.47 9.62
C LYS A 269 -20.48 -4.30 8.47
N THR A 270 -19.98 -5.51 8.74
CA THR A 270 -19.27 -6.32 7.73
C THR A 270 -20.18 -6.64 6.53
N GLU A 271 -21.40 -7.13 6.78
CA GLU A 271 -22.33 -7.50 5.72
C GLU A 271 -22.78 -6.28 4.91
N GLU A 272 -23.16 -5.19 5.58
CA GLU A 272 -23.56 -3.94 4.94
C GLU A 272 -22.45 -3.39 4.04
N TYR A 273 -21.21 -3.38 4.53
CA TYR A 273 -20.09 -2.88 3.75
C TYR A 273 -19.78 -3.75 2.53
N MET A 274 -19.83 -5.08 2.68
CA MET A 274 -19.64 -5.97 1.53
C MET A 274 -20.74 -5.81 0.48
N LYS A 275 -22.01 -5.65 0.89
CA LYS A 275 -23.12 -5.34 -0.02
C LYS A 275 -22.88 -4.03 -0.76
N LEU A 276 -22.46 -2.97 -0.05
CA LEU A 276 -22.10 -1.69 -0.66
C LEU A 276 -21.04 -1.87 -1.77
N LEU A 277 -19.98 -2.64 -1.52
CA LEU A 277 -18.92 -2.87 -2.50
C LEU A 277 -19.43 -3.64 -3.74
N VAL A 278 -20.28 -4.65 -3.55
CA VAL A 278 -20.86 -5.46 -4.63
C VAL A 278 -21.84 -4.64 -5.47
N GLU A 279 -22.75 -3.91 -4.82
CA GLU A 279 -23.76 -3.07 -5.47
C GLU A 279 -23.13 -1.93 -6.28
N ASN A 280 -21.93 -1.49 -5.90
CA ASN A 280 -21.16 -0.47 -6.60
C ASN A 280 -20.08 -1.04 -7.51
N PHE A 281 -20.12 -2.34 -7.85
CA PHE A 281 -19.17 -2.93 -8.80
C PHE A 281 -19.15 -2.16 -10.13
N ASN A 282 -17.96 -1.78 -10.56
CA ASN A 282 -17.72 -1.06 -11.81
C ASN A 282 -16.83 -1.91 -12.75
N PRO A 283 -17.35 -2.38 -13.90
CA PRO A 283 -16.57 -3.19 -14.82
C PRO A 283 -15.41 -2.43 -15.46
N ALA A 284 -15.52 -1.10 -15.64
CA ALA A 284 -14.40 -0.30 -16.11
C ALA A 284 -13.26 -0.29 -15.08
N ALA A 285 -13.59 -0.17 -13.79
CA ALA A 285 -12.60 -0.26 -12.72
C ALA A 285 -11.95 -1.64 -12.67
N ALA A 286 -12.74 -2.72 -12.81
CA ALA A 286 -12.25 -4.09 -12.87
C ALA A 286 -11.29 -4.35 -14.06
N ASN A 287 -11.46 -3.65 -15.17
CA ASN A 287 -10.54 -3.70 -16.30
C ASN A 287 -9.25 -2.90 -16.04
N GLY A 288 -9.34 -1.85 -15.24
CA GLY A 288 -8.23 -0.96 -14.87
C GLY A 288 -7.44 -1.34 -13.61
N VAL A 289 -7.74 -2.46 -12.94
CA VAL A 289 -7.04 -2.83 -11.69
C VAL A 289 -5.55 -3.05 -11.90
N MET A 290 -4.75 -2.47 -10.98
CA MET A 290 -3.28 -2.50 -11.04
C MET A 290 -2.66 -3.89 -10.93
N CYS A 291 -3.37 -4.86 -10.33
CA CYS A 291 -2.84 -6.22 -10.15
C CYS A 291 -2.63 -6.97 -11.48
N ARG A 292 -3.12 -6.43 -12.60
CA ARG A 292 -2.90 -6.98 -13.95
C ARG A 292 -1.43 -6.89 -14.36
N ASP A 293 -0.74 -5.78 -14.10
CA ASP A 293 0.64 -5.54 -14.52
C ASP A 293 1.61 -5.28 -13.36
N LEU A 294 1.13 -5.32 -12.12
CA LEU A 294 1.94 -5.27 -10.91
C LEU A 294 2.29 -6.66 -10.37
N VAL A 295 3.54 -6.85 -9.95
CA VAL A 295 3.96 -7.97 -9.09
C VAL A 295 4.33 -7.42 -7.71
N SER A 296 3.71 -7.96 -6.66
CA SER A 296 4.02 -7.61 -5.27
C SER A 296 4.95 -8.63 -4.65
N VAL A 297 6.01 -8.16 -3.97
CA VAL A 297 7.00 -9.00 -3.31
C VAL A 297 7.08 -8.68 -1.82
N SER A 298 6.97 -9.70 -0.98
CA SER A 298 7.17 -9.56 0.47
C SER A 298 8.64 -9.47 0.85
N TRP A 299 8.91 -9.05 2.09
CA TRP A 299 10.24 -8.96 2.68
C TRP A 299 11.03 -10.28 2.61
N ASP A 300 10.35 -11.43 2.68
CA ASP A 300 10.95 -12.76 2.55
C ASP A 300 11.01 -13.30 1.11
N GLY A 301 10.63 -12.47 0.12
CA GLY A 301 10.78 -12.75 -1.30
C GLY A 301 9.62 -13.53 -1.93
N ARG A 302 8.49 -13.75 -1.24
CA ARG A 302 7.31 -14.39 -1.84
C ARG A 302 6.60 -13.46 -2.81
N LEU A 303 6.03 -14.04 -3.86
CA LEU A 303 5.33 -13.32 -4.92
C LEU A 303 3.81 -13.33 -4.70
N PHE A 304 3.19 -12.18 -4.94
CA PHE A 304 1.76 -11.92 -4.82
C PHE A 304 1.28 -11.09 -6.00
N ASP A 305 -0.03 -11.13 -6.27
CA ASP A 305 -0.60 -10.33 -7.35
C ASP A 305 -0.78 -8.84 -6.99
N CYS A 306 -0.88 -8.52 -5.70
CA CYS A 306 -0.93 -7.16 -5.18
C CYS A 306 -0.63 -7.11 -3.67
N ASP A 307 -0.42 -5.90 -3.14
CA ASP A 307 -0.20 -5.68 -1.71
C ASP A 307 -1.34 -6.23 -0.84
N PHE A 308 -2.61 -6.11 -1.24
CA PHE A 308 -3.72 -6.64 -0.44
C PHE A 308 -3.69 -8.18 -0.36
N ASN A 309 -3.35 -8.85 -1.46
CA ASN A 309 -3.12 -10.30 -1.46
C ASN A 309 -1.95 -10.66 -0.55
N GLN A 310 -0.86 -9.87 -0.59
CA GLN A 310 0.26 -10.03 0.33
C GLN A 310 -0.18 -9.92 1.79
N GLN A 311 -0.91 -8.87 2.15
CA GLN A 311 -1.34 -8.67 3.53
C GLN A 311 -2.27 -9.78 3.99
N LEU A 312 -3.09 -10.32 3.10
CA LEU A 312 -3.93 -11.47 3.40
C LEU A 312 -3.16 -12.80 3.48
N ASP A 313 -1.90 -12.89 3.06
CA ASP A 313 -1.14 -14.15 2.86
C ASP A 313 -1.80 -15.04 1.79
N MET A 314 -2.16 -14.43 0.66
CA MET A 314 -2.73 -15.07 -0.53
C MET A 314 -1.71 -15.06 -1.67
N PRO A 315 -0.71 -15.97 -1.66
CA PRO A 315 0.39 -15.96 -2.62
C PRO A 315 -0.08 -16.20 -4.05
N MET A 316 0.72 -15.74 -5.00
CA MET A 316 0.53 -16.05 -6.41
C MET A 316 0.48 -17.58 -6.59
N PRO A 317 -0.53 -18.12 -7.29
CA PRO A 317 -0.63 -19.56 -7.49
C PRO A 317 0.55 -20.09 -8.31
N ARG A 318 1.01 -21.29 -7.93
CA ARG A 318 1.97 -22.02 -8.76
C ARG A 318 1.27 -22.66 -9.95
N GLU A 319 1.96 -22.65 -11.08
CA GLU A 319 1.54 -23.36 -12.29
C GLU A 319 2.40 -24.61 -12.52
N LYS A 320 1.90 -25.51 -13.37
CA LYS A 320 2.60 -26.74 -13.71
C LYS A 320 3.91 -26.41 -14.42
N GLY A 321 5.03 -26.76 -13.79
CA GLY A 321 6.38 -26.49 -14.31
C GLY A 321 7.20 -25.53 -13.45
N ASP A 322 6.57 -24.84 -12.49
CA ASP A 322 7.31 -24.01 -11.53
C ASP A 322 8.19 -24.87 -10.62
N LYS A 323 9.43 -24.42 -10.36
CA LYS A 323 10.41 -25.12 -9.51
C LYS A 323 10.02 -25.04 -8.04
N GLY A 324 9.99 -26.12 -7.25
CA GLY A 324 9.72 -26.07 -5.80
C GLY A 324 8.28 -26.37 -5.38
N SER A 325 8.03 -26.46 -4.06
CA SER A 325 6.75 -26.95 -3.48
C SER A 325 6.07 -25.98 -2.49
N GLY A 326 6.71 -24.86 -2.15
CA GLY A 326 6.14 -23.80 -1.30
C GLY A 326 5.50 -22.66 -2.09
N PRO A 327 5.14 -21.54 -1.43
CA PRO A 327 4.76 -20.31 -2.13
C PRO A 327 5.81 -19.92 -3.17
N LEU A 328 5.38 -19.37 -4.31
CA LEU A 328 6.30 -18.90 -5.35
C LEU A 328 7.13 -17.72 -4.82
N THR A 329 8.44 -17.72 -5.08
CA THR A 329 9.37 -16.69 -4.63
C THR A 329 10.17 -16.09 -5.79
N VAL A 330 10.84 -14.96 -5.54
CA VAL A 330 11.80 -14.33 -6.46
C VAL A 330 12.97 -15.23 -6.85
N PHE A 331 13.23 -16.31 -6.08
CA PHE A 331 14.28 -17.28 -6.37
C PHE A 331 13.80 -18.45 -7.24
N ASP A 332 12.49 -18.59 -7.45
CA ASP A 332 11.89 -19.66 -8.27
C ASP A 332 11.70 -19.24 -9.74
N VAL A 333 11.77 -17.93 -10.02
CA VAL A 333 11.56 -17.35 -11.35
C VAL A 333 12.86 -16.81 -11.90
N ASP A 334 13.16 -17.09 -13.17
CA ASP A 334 14.39 -16.59 -13.82
C ASP A 334 14.19 -15.15 -14.35
N ALA A 335 12.97 -14.82 -14.80
CA ALA A 335 12.55 -13.48 -15.22
C ALA A 335 11.06 -13.23 -14.94
N LEU A 336 10.66 -11.97 -14.71
CA LEU A 336 9.26 -11.60 -14.44
C LEU A 336 8.33 -11.87 -15.63
N ALA A 337 8.85 -11.86 -16.86
CA ALA A 337 8.09 -12.18 -18.07
C ALA A 337 7.42 -13.57 -18.02
N MET A 338 8.00 -14.52 -17.25
CA MET A 338 7.45 -15.87 -17.03
C MET A 338 6.12 -15.87 -16.26
N LEU A 339 5.75 -14.74 -15.66
CA LEU A 339 4.49 -14.57 -14.94
C LEU A 339 3.36 -14.11 -15.87
N THR A 340 3.67 -13.62 -17.06
CA THR A 340 2.66 -13.12 -18.02
C THR A 340 1.69 -14.24 -18.41
N GLY A 341 0.39 -13.92 -18.46
CA GLY A 341 -0.66 -14.86 -18.83
C GLY A 341 -1.20 -15.70 -17.68
N ARG A 342 -0.59 -15.66 -16.49
CA ARG A 342 -1.11 -16.33 -15.29
C ARG A 342 -2.44 -15.74 -14.86
N ARG A 343 -3.30 -16.57 -14.26
CA ARG A 343 -4.51 -16.09 -13.57
C ARG A 343 -4.11 -15.38 -12.28
N LEU A 344 -4.75 -14.25 -12.00
CA LEU A 344 -4.56 -13.54 -10.73
C LEU A 344 -5.28 -14.29 -9.60
N ALA A 345 -4.66 -14.38 -8.41
CA ALA A 345 -5.37 -14.79 -7.21
C ALA A 345 -6.35 -13.69 -6.80
N VAL A 346 -7.62 -14.06 -6.65
CA VAL A 346 -8.70 -13.13 -6.32
C VAL A 346 -9.59 -13.73 -5.24
N ASP A 347 -10.21 -12.86 -4.45
CA ASP A 347 -11.15 -13.22 -3.40
C ASP A 347 -12.10 -12.02 -3.16
N ASN A 348 -13.06 -12.12 -2.27
CA ASN A 348 -14.12 -11.15 -2.08
C ASN A 348 -13.62 -9.77 -1.61
N HIS A 349 -12.42 -9.64 -1.02
CA HIS A 349 -11.85 -8.30 -0.77
C HIS A 349 -11.64 -7.51 -2.06
N CYS A 350 -11.45 -8.17 -3.21
CA CYS A 350 -11.23 -7.53 -4.49
C CYS A 350 -12.40 -6.63 -4.94
N PHE A 351 -13.62 -6.85 -4.42
CA PHE A 351 -14.73 -5.90 -4.63
C PHE A 351 -14.37 -4.48 -4.19
N GLY A 352 -13.51 -4.31 -3.18
CA GLY A 352 -13.01 -3.00 -2.75
C GLY A 352 -12.23 -2.24 -3.83
N CYS A 353 -11.46 -2.96 -4.66
CA CYS A 353 -10.70 -2.39 -5.78
C CYS A 353 -11.58 -2.07 -7.00
N THR A 354 -12.71 -2.75 -7.14
CA THR A 354 -13.59 -2.63 -8.31
C THR A 354 -14.86 -1.82 -8.04
N ALA A 355 -15.09 -1.37 -6.81
CA ALA A 355 -16.27 -0.60 -6.46
C ALA A 355 -16.11 0.90 -6.80
N GLY A 356 -17.21 1.56 -7.20
CA GLY A 356 -17.25 2.99 -7.46
C GLY A 356 -16.34 3.41 -8.62
N ALA A 357 -15.48 4.41 -8.40
CA ALA A 357 -14.45 4.83 -9.37
C ALA A 357 -13.26 3.85 -9.47
N GLY A 358 -13.32 2.72 -8.76
CA GLY A 358 -12.19 1.83 -8.57
C GLY A 358 -11.15 2.38 -7.61
N SER A 359 -10.29 1.50 -7.11
CA SER A 359 -9.29 1.84 -6.11
C SER A 359 -8.01 1.06 -6.36
N SER A 360 -6.92 1.81 -6.50
CA SER A 360 -5.56 1.27 -6.59
C SER A 360 -4.60 2.11 -5.76
N CYS A 361 -3.42 1.59 -5.47
CA CYS A 361 -2.35 2.38 -4.86
C CYS A 361 -1.89 3.55 -5.77
N SER A 362 -2.39 3.64 -7.01
CA SER A 362 -2.12 4.73 -7.94
C SER A 362 -3.35 5.64 -8.19
N GLY A 363 -4.49 5.37 -7.53
CA GLY A 363 -5.72 6.18 -7.60
C GLY A 363 -6.90 5.46 -8.21
N ALA A 364 -7.94 6.24 -8.51
CA ALA A 364 -9.13 5.78 -9.22
C ALA A 364 -8.74 5.15 -10.58
N THR A 365 -9.46 4.09 -10.97
CA THR A 365 -9.15 3.29 -12.16
C THR A 365 -10.24 3.37 -13.23
N ALA A 366 -11.29 4.16 -13.01
CA ALA A 366 -12.42 4.36 -13.92
C ALA A 366 -12.99 5.79 -13.87
#